data_AF-A0A819NI66-F1
#
_entry.id   AF-A0A819NI66-F1
#
_cell.length_a   1.000
_cell.length_b   1.000
_cell.length_c   1.000
_cell.angle_alpha   90.00
_cell.angle_beta   90.00
_cell.angle_gamma   90.00
#
_symmetry.space_group_name_H-M   'P 1'
#
loop_
_entity.id
_entity.type
_entity.pdbx_description
1 polymer ?
#
loop_
_entity_poly.entity_id
_entity_poly.type
_entity_poly.pdbx_seq_one_letter_code
_entity_poly.pdbx_strand_id
1 'polypeptide(L)'
;MMSADDNSTQLPALFETYFTRNIKFGLSIALEPPALICNFILLYYLIVNPTLRRSLHHHSILALLVVNLLTNICDTPRAIHFLHVGMIMPQTKVNCIIWQWYDYTFYAQVNVLLSWTSIERYILIFHGNVFNTAKRRLYFHYLPLAAIIVYLILFYIIVIFFIPCNQFDFNAILCGLPCYASQLIISLYDNFAHNWLPLGINILLSISLVIRVFYRNRAGLQQHAQRKKHLRMVLQLLVISSLHIASALPYSLVVFIQVVAGLPEFAAYVQNSSNTIEVESKD
;
A
#
# COMPACT_ATOMS: atom_id res chain seq x y z
N MET A 1 15.44 -16.47 -49.87
CA MET A 1 15.99 -16.11 -48.55
C MET A 1 15.68 -14.64 -48.35
N MET A 2 14.51 -14.37 -47.78
CA MET A 2 13.97 -13.04 -47.55
C MET A 2 14.08 -12.82 -46.05
N SER A 3 14.92 -11.85 -45.65
CA SER A 3 14.95 -11.38 -44.26
C SER A 3 13.57 -10.81 -43.94
N ALA A 4 12.94 -11.39 -42.92
CA ALA A 4 11.81 -10.76 -42.28
C ALA A 4 12.34 -9.52 -41.57
N ASP A 5 11.92 -8.35 -42.06
CA ASP A 5 12.05 -7.09 -41.35
C ASP A 5 11.35 -7.26 -39.99
N ASP A 6 12.17 -7.34 -38.95
CA ASP A 6 11.76 -7.23 -37.56
C ASP A 6 11.39 -5.76 -37.33
N ASN A 7 10.22 -5.38 -37.85
CA ASN A 7 9.57 -4.12 -37.57
C ASN A 7 9.00 -4.24 -36.15
N SER A 8 9.90 -4.37 -35.18
CA SER A 8 9.59 -4.15 -33.78
C SER A 8 9.18 -2.70 -33.70
N THR A 9 7.88 -2.45 -33.80
CA THR A 9 7.22 -1.26 -33.29
C THR A 9 7.78 -1.10 -31.89
N GLN A 10 8.77 -0.22 -31.75
CA GLN A 10 9.29 0.18 -30.46
C GLN A 10 8.10 0.79 -29.76
N LEU A 11 7.47 -0.04 -28.95
CA LEU A 11 6.41 0.34 -28.06
C LEU A 11 6.95 1.58 -27.34
N PRO A 12 6.25 2.74 -27.41
CA PRO A 12 6.75 3.93 -26.75
C PRO A 12 6.90 3.56 -25.29
N ALA A 13 8.16 3.36 -24.88
CA ALA A 13 8.49 3.15 -23.49
C ALA A 13 7.80 4.27 -22.74
N LEU A 14 7.16 3.92 -21.64
CA LEU A 14 6.31 4.77 -20.82
C LEU A 14 7.16 5.90 -20.23
N PHE A 15 7.55 6.85 -21.08
CA PHE A 15 8.41 7.96 -20.72
C PHE A 15 7.53 8.94 -19.98
N GLU A 16 7.66 8.95 -18.66
CA GLU A 16 7.14 10.06 -17.88
C GLU A 16 7.68 11.36 -18.47
N THR A 17 6.77 12.27 -18.83
CA THR A 17 7.18 13.58 -19.32
C THR A 17 7.99 14.27 -18.22
N TYR A 18 9.01 15.02 -18.64
CA TYR A 18 9.86 15.79 -17.73
C TYR A 18 9.03 16.68 -16.79
N PHE A 19 7.92 17.22 -17.28
CA PHE A 19 6.99 18.05 -16.51
C PHE A 19 6.29 17.27 -15.39
N THR A 20 5.63 16.14 -15.70
CA THR A 20 4.97 15.30 -14.69
C THR A 20 5.96 14.83 -13.64
N ARG A 21 7.17 14.44 -14.06
CA ARG A 21 8.22 13.98 -13.16
C ARG A 21 8.65 15.07 -12.17
N ASN A 22 8.82 16.31 -12.62
CA ASN A 22 9.17 17.43 -11.75
C ASN A 22 8.07 17.77 -10.74
N ILE A 23 6.79 17.69 -11.14
CA ILE A 23 5.67 17.89 -10.22
C ILE A 23 5.69 16.80 -9.14
N LYS A 24 5.80 15.53 -9.53
CA LYS A 24 5.89 14.40 -8.60
C LYS A 24 7.06 14.57 -7.63
N PHE A 25 8.24 14.92 -8.16
CA PHE A 25 9.43 15.19 -7.37
C PHE A 25 9.22 16.30 -6.33
N GLY A 26 8.68 17.45 -6.77
CA GLY A 26 8.41 18.60 -5.89
C GLY A 26 7.41 18.27 -4.79
N LEU A 27 6.32 17.57 -5.13
CA LEU A 27 5.32 17.11 -4.16
C LEU A 27 5.92 16.12 -3.15
N SER A 28 6.70 15.14 -3.61
CA SER A 28 7.35 14.17 -2.74
C SER A 28 8.33 14.83 -1.77
N ILE A 29 9.16 15.78 -2.25
CA ILE A 29 10.08 16.52 -1.36
C ILE A 29 9.33 17.39 -0.34
N ALA A 30 8.23 18.01 -0.73
CA ALA A 30 7.47 18.88 0.17
C ALA A 30 6.70 18.08 1.25
N LEU A 31 6.13 16.94 0.90
CA LEU A 31 5.24 16.17 1.77
C LEU A 31 5.96 15.10 2.60
N GLU A 32 7.06 14.54 2.11
CA GLU A 32 7.72 13.41 2.76
C GLU A 32 8.41 13.78 4.10
N PRO A 33 9.19 14.87 4.21
CA PRO A 33 9.83 15.22 5.48
C PRO A 33 8.82 15.47 6.62
N PRO A 34 7.72 16.24 6.42
CA PRO A 34 6.67 16.36 7.43
C PRO A 34 6.04 15.02 7.81
N ALA A 35 5.77 14.15 6.83
CA ALA A 35 5.21 12.82 7.08
C ALA A 35 6.16 11.95 7.92
N LEU A 36 7.45 11.95 7.59
CA LEU A 36 8.50 11.24 8.31
C LEU A 36 8.63 11.74 9.76
N ILE A 37 8.68 13.06 9.96
CA ILE A 37 8.73 13.69 11.30
C ILE A 37 7.49 13.28 12.12
N CYS A 38 6.31 13.37 11.53
CA CYS A 38 5.07 12.95 12.20
C CYS A 38 5.11 11.48 12.60
N ASN A 39 5.58 10.60 11.70
CA ASN A 39 5.69 9.17 11.98
C ASN A 39 6.67 8.90 13.13
N PHE A 40 7.86 9.51 13.13
CA PHE A 40 8.81 9.40 14.23
C PHE A 40 8.23 9.87 15.57
N ILE A 41 7.58 11.03 15.61
CA ILE A 41 6.97 11.56 16.83
C ILE A 41 5.89 10.61 17.37
N LEU A 42 5.01 10.12 16.49
CA LEU A 42 3.95 9.18 16.87
C LEU A 42 4.52 7.85 17.38
N LEU A 43 5.52 7.32 16.69
CA LEU A 43 6.19 6.08 17.06
C LEU A 43 6.88 6.24 18.43
N TYR A 44 7.63 7.31 18.62
CA TYR A 44 8.27 7.65 19.89
C TYR A 44 7.24 7.75 21.03
N TYR A 45 6.16 8.50 20.81
CA TYR A 45 5.10 8.69 21.80
C TYR A 45 4.44 7.35 22.21
N LEU A 46 4.20 6.45 21.26
CA LEU A 46 3.61 5.14 21.52
C LEU A 46 4.55 4.19 22.28
N ILE A 47 5.85 4.24 21.98
CA ILE A 47 6.86 3.38 22.63
C ILE A 47 7.12 3.82 24.06
N VAL A 48 7.24 5.14 24.29
CA VAL A 48 7.60 5.73 25.58
C VAL A 48 6.45 5.66 26.57
N ASN A 49 5.20 5.83 26.12
CA ASN A 49 4.06 5.85 27.05
C ASN A 49 3.59 4.43 27.41
N PRO A 50 3.82 3.95 28.64
CA PRO A 50 3.51 2.57 29.02
C PRO A 50 2.01 2.28 29.04
N THR A 51 1.19 3.31 29.26
CA THR A 51 -0.27 3.19 29.27
C THR A 51 -0.79 2.93 27.85
N LEU A 52 -0.24 3.62 26.85
CA LEU A 52 -0.59 3.36 25.45
C LEU A 52 -0.07 2.00 25.01
N ARG A 53 1.17 1.65 25.35
CA ARG A 53 1.77 0.36 24.98
C ARG A 53 1.00 -0.85 25.52
N ARG A 54 0.32 -0.75 26.66
CA ARG A 54 -0.48 -1.87 27.21
C ARG A 54 -1.82 -2.06 26.51
N SER A 55 -2.28 -1.09 25.72
CA SER A 55 -3.54 -1.18 24.98
C SER A 55 -3.36 -2.01 23.71
N LEU A 56 -4.15 -3.07 23.56
CA LEU A 56 -4.08 -3.99 22.40
C LEU A 56 -4.17 -3.26 21.06
N HIS A 57 -5.09 -2.29 20.96
CA HIS A 57 -5.31 -1.49 19.77
C HIS A 57 -4.05 -0.79 19.25
N HIS A 58 -3.13 -0.41 20.15
CA HIS A 58 -1.95 0.34 19.75
C HIS A 58 -0.85 -0.55 19.17
N HIS A 59 -0.88 -1.87 19.37
CA HIS A 59 0.15 -2.76 18.83
C HIS A 59 0.07 -2.90 17.31
N SER A 60 -1.12 -3.03 16.74
CA SER A 60 -1.26 -3.12 15.28
C SER A 60 -0.99 -1.79 14.60
N ILE A 61 -1.37 -0.67 15.26
CA ILE A 61 -0.98 0.67 14.83
C ILE A 61 0.54 0.84 14.90
N LEU A 62 1.18 0.34 15.96
CA LEU A 62 2.63 0.36 16.12
C LEU A 62 3.32 -0.40 14.98
N ALA A 63 2.85 -1.61 14.65
CA ALA A 63 3.37 -2.37 13.52
C ALA A 63 3.19 -1.61 12.20
N LEU A 64 2.01 -1.03 11.97
CA LEU A 64 1.74 -0.22 10.78
C LEU A 64 2.66 1.02 10.69
N LEU A 65 2.91 1.71 11.80
CA LEU A 65 3.82 2.87 11.84
C LEU A 65 5.27 2.45 11.57
N VAL A 66 5.71 1.32 12.12
CA VAL A 66 7.04 0.77 11.86
C VAL A 66 7.20 0.42 10.38
N VAL A 67 6.23 -0.26 9.76
CA VAL A 67 6.30 -0.58 8.33
C VAL A 67 6.30 0.70 7.49
N ASN A 68 5.41 1.66 7.76
CA ASN A 68 5.41 2.95 7.05
C ASN A 68 6.73 3.71 7.24
N LEU A 69 7.36 3.62 8.41
CA LEU A 69 8.66 4.25 8.65
C LEU A 69 9.74 3.59 7.78
N LEU A 70 9.71 2.26 7.66
CA LEU A 70 10.62 1.54 6.78
C LEU A 70 10.38 1.88 5.30
N THR A 71 9.12 2.00 4.85
CA THR A 71 8.79 2.48 3.51
C THR A 71 9.41 3.86 3.26
N ASN A 72 9.17 4.80 4.17
CA ASN A 72 9.65 6.18 4.01
C ASN A 72 11.17 6.31 4.07
N ILE A 73 11.88 5.38 4.72
CA ILE A 73 13.34 5.39 4.82
C ILE A 73 13.98 4.62 3.65
N CYS A 74 13.39 3.51 3.23
CA CYS A 74 14.01 2.59 2.28
C CYS A 74 13.55 2.83 0.84
N ASP A 75 12.25 3.05 0.64
CA ASP A 75 11.63 3.12 -0.68
C ASP A 75 11.51 4.56 -1.17
N THR A 76 10.92 5.47 -0.37
CA THR A 76 10.67 6.84 -0.82
C THR A 76 11.93 7.58 -1.29
N PRO A 77 13.09 7.51 -0.61
CA PRO A 77 14.28 8.22 -1.07
C PRO A 77 14.79 7.71 -2.43
N ARG A 78 14.60 6.40 -2.72
CA ARG A 78 14.94 5.81 -4.01
C ARG A 78 13.99 6.30 -5.10
N ALA A 79 12.69 6.34 -4.80
CA ALA A 79 11.69 6.89 -5.71
C ALA A 79 11.94 8.38 -6.00
N ILE A 80 12.22 9.19 -4.98
CA ILE A 80 12.58 10.62 -5.15
C ILE A 80 13.84 10.78 -5.99
N HIS A 81 14.88 9.96 -5.72
CA HIS A 81 16.10 9.99 -6.53
C HIS A 81 15.84 9.62 -7.99
N PHE A 82 15.01 8.60 -8.25
CA PHE A 82 14.58 8.25 -9.61
C PHE A 82 13.81 9.39 -10.26
N LEU A 83 12.89 10.05 -9.57
CA LEU A 83 12.16 11.20 -10.10
C LEU A 83 13.10 12.37 -10.42
N HIS A 84 14.18 12.56 -9.65
CA HIS A 84 15.16 13.61 -9.92
C HIS A 84 16.00 13.31 -11.18
N VAL A 85 16.60 12.12 -11.23
CA VAL A 85 17.60 11.75 -12.25
C VAL A 85 16.94 11.22 -13.52
N GLY A 86 15.77 10.58 -13.41
CA GLY A 86 15.06 9.91 -14.50
C GLY A 86 15.56 8.51 -14.81
N MET A 87 16.48 7.97 -14.01
CA MET A 87 17.04 6.62 -14.17
C MET A 87 17.56 6.08 -12.84
N ILE A 88 17.75 4.76 -12.80
CA ILE A 88 18.08 4.03 -11.58
C ILE A 88 19.59 3.95 -11.41
N MET A 89 20.09 4.39 -10.25
CA MET A 89 21.51 4.37 -9.91
C MET A 89 21.75 3.59 -8.60
N PRO A 90 22.73 2.66 -8.56
CA PRO A 90 23.49 2.14 -9.68
C PRO A 90 22.62 1.25 -10.60
N GLN A 91 22.92 1.24 -11.90
CA GLN A 91 22.27 0.40 -12.93
C GLN A 91 22.70 -1.06 -12.81
N THR A 92 22.32 -1.71 -11.71
CA THR A 92 22.65 -3.11 -11.43
C THR A 92 21.39 -3.90 -11.18
N LYS A 93 21.37 -5.16 -11.66
CA LYS A 93 20.25 -6.09 -11.44
C LYS A 93 19.93 -6.27 -9.95
N VAL A 94 20.96 -6.32 -9.11
CA VAL A 94 20.82 -6.48 -7.66
C VAL A 94 20.09 -5.29 -7.05
N ASN A 95 20.41 -4.06 -7.45
CA ASN A 95 19.73 -2.87 -6.95
C ASN A 95 18.24 -2.86 -7.32
N CYS A 96 17.90 -3.28 -8.55
CA CYS A 96 16.52 -3.43 -9.01
C CYS A 96 15.73 -4.45 -8.19
N ILE A 97 16.28 -5.66 -8.02
CA ILE A 97 15.63 -6.74 -7.27
C ILE A 97 15.39 -6.32 -5.82
N ILE A 98 16.39 -5.69 -5.18
CA ILE A 98 16.25 -5.18 -3.81
C ILE A 98 15.18 -4.08 -3.74
N TRP A 99 15.17 -3.16 -4.71
CA TRP A 99 14.19 -2.09 -4.71
C TRP A 99 12.76 -2.61 -4.91
N GLN A 100 12.53 -3.46 -5.92
CA GLN A 100 11.24 -4.14 -6.10
C GLN A 100 10.84 -4.89 -4.83
N TRP A 101 11.76 -5.60 -4.19
CA TRP A 101 11.44 -6.31 -2.95
C TRP A 101 10.95 -5.38 -1.84
N TYR A 102 11.63 -4.24 -1.61
CA TYR A 102 11.19 -3.27 -0.61
C TYR A 102 9.81 -2.69 -0.93
N ASP A 103 9.62 -2.23 -2.17
CA ASP A 103 8.37 -1.61 -2.61
C ASP A 103 7.19 -2.57 -2.46
N TYR A 104 7.23 -3.73 -3.12
CA TYR A 104 6.13 -4.70 -3.10
C TYR A 104 5.88 -5.26 -1.69
N THR A 105 6.94 -5.61 -0.94
CA THR A 105 6.78 -6.17 0.41
C THR A 105 6.15 -5.17 1.36
N PHE A 106 6.65 -3.93 1.40
CA PHE A 106 6.14 -2.94 2.33
C PHE A 106 4.77 -2.42 1.92
N TYR A 107 4.52 -2.23 0.63
CA TYR A 107 3.20 -1.85 0.13
C TYR A 107 2.13 -2.87 0.52
N ALA A 108 2.39 -4.17 0.28
CA ALA A 108 1.48 -5.23 0.68
C ALA A 108 1.32 -5.33 2.20
N GLN A 109 2.40 -5.17 2.97
CA GLN A 109 2.32 -5.13 4.44
C GLN A 109 1.42 -4.00 4.92
N VAL A 110 1.56 -2.78 4.38
CA VAL A 110 0.68 -1.66 4.73
C VAL A 110 -0.78 -2.00 4.45
N ASN A 111 -1.09 -2.53 3.27
CA ASN A 111 -2.45 -2.88 2.86
C ASN A 111 -3.08 -3.95 3.77
N VAL A 112 -2.37 -5.07 3.96
CA VAL A 112 -2.87 -6.20 4.75
C VAL A 112 -2.91 -5.87 6.25
N LEU A 113 -1.90 -5.16 6.79
CA LEU A 113 -1.90 -4.72 8.20
C LEU A 113 -2.98 -3.70 8.49
N LEU A 114 -3.28 -2.81 7.54
CA LEU A 114 -4.39 -1.87 7.68
C LEU A 114 -5.73 -2.62 7.72
N SER A 115 -5.92 -3.60 6.84
CA SER A 115 -7.07 -4.49 6.85
C SER A 115 -7.19 -5.28 8.16
N TRP A 116 -6.09 -5.85 8.63
CA TRP A 116 -6.03 -6.52 9.92
C TRP A 116 -6.38 -5.59 11.09
N THR A 117 -5.88 -4.36 11.08
CA THR A 117 -6.20 -3.34 12.09
C THR A 117 -7.71 -3.05 12.13
N SER A 118 -8.37 -3.02 10.96
CA SER A 118 -9.82 -2.88 10.88
C SER A 118 -10.55 -4.10 11.44
N ILE A 119 -10.10 -5.32 11.11
CA ILE A 119 -10.65 -6.58 11.66
C ILE A 119 -10.52 -6.60 13.18
N GLU A 120 -9.31 -6.37 13.70
CA GLU A 120 -9.02 -6.41 15.12
C GLU A 120 -9.88 -5.40 15.89
N ARG A 121 -10.02 -4.17 15.38
CA ARG A 121 -10.89 -3.14 15.98
C ARG A 121 -12.35 -3.56 15.96
N TYR A 122 -12.83 -4.15 14.86
CA TYR A 122 -14.18 -4.70 14.77
C TYR A 122 -14.41 -5.76 15.86
N ILE A 123 -13.50 -6.73 16.00
CA ILE A 123 -13.59 -7.79 17.01
C ILE A 123 -13.52 -7.20 18.42
N LEU A 124 -12.64 -6.23 18.69
CA LEU A 124 -12.51 -5.61 20.02
C LEU A 124 -13.79 -4.85 20.42
N ILE A 125 -14.45 -4.17 19.48
CA ILE A 125 -15.69 -3.43 19.76
C ILE A 125 -16.87 -4.38 19.95
N PHE A 126 -16.95 -5.47 19.18
CA PHE A 126 -18.14 -6.33 19.16
C PHE A 126 -18.02 -7.60 20.00
N HIS A 127 -16.80 -8.05 20.23
CA HIS A 127 -16.48 -9.30 20.91
C HIS A 127 -15.33 -9.09 21.90
N GLY A 128 -15.35 -8.01 22.69
CA GLY A 128 -14.28 -7.68 23.65
C GLY A 128 -13.90 -8.84 24.59
N ASN A 129 -14.86 -9.71 24.93
CA ASN A 129 -14.63 -10.90 25.77
C ASN A 129 -13.64 -11.91 25.16
N VAL A 130 -13.39 -11.87 23.85
CA VAL A 130 -12.40 -12.71 23.18
C VAL A 130 -11.01 -12.45 23.74
N PHE A 131 -10.69 -11.23 24.17
CA PHE A 131 -9.35 -10.84 24.60
C PHE A 131 -9.13 -10.88 26.12
N ASN A 132 -10.08 -11.43 26.89
CA ASN A 132 -10.01 -11.41 28.37
C ASN A 132 -8.86 -12.24 28.95
N THR A 133 -8.37 -13.27 28.24
CA THR A 133 -7.29 -14.14 28.74
C THR A 133 -5.99 -13.95 27.96
N ALA A 134 -4.84 -14.14 28.62
CA ALA A 134 -3.53 -14.02 27.98
C ALA A 134 -3.35 -14.99 26.80
N LYS A 135 -3.82 -16.24 26.93
CA LYS A 135 -3.77 -17.23 25.84
C LYS A 135 -4.58 -16.78 24.63
N ARG A 136 -5.79 -16.28 24.82
CA ARG A 136 -6.61 -15.78 23.70
C ARG A 136 -6.00 -14.54 23.05
N ARG A 137 -5.39 -13.64 23.83
CA ARG A 137 -4.64 -12.51 23.28
C ARG A 137 -3.49 -12.99 22.39
N LEU A 138 -2.74 -14.01 22.81
CA LEU A 138 -1.68 -14.57 21.96
C LEU A 138 -2.23 -15.04 20.60
N TYR A 139 -3.29 -15.85 20.60
CA TYR A 139 -3.84 -16.46 19.38
C TYR A 139 -4.60 -15.49 18.47
N PHE A 140 -5.37 -14.55 19.03
CA PHE A 140 -6.24 -13.67 18.24
C PHE A 140 -5.63 -12.31 17.93
N HIS A 141 -4.52 -11.93 18.58
CA HIS A 141 -3.90 -10.62 18.41
C HIS A 141 -2.47 -10.71 17.88
N TYR A 142 -1.57 -11.36 18.63
CA TYR A 142 -0.14 -11.36 18.31
C TYR A 142 0.23 -12.36 17.21
N LEU A 143 -0.32 -13.57 17.27
CA LEU A 143 -0.01 -14.62 16.29
C LEU A 143 -0.43 -14.21 14.86
N PRO A 144 -1.65 -13.70 14.59
CA PRO A 144 -2.03 -13.32 13.24
C PRO A 144 -1.21 -12.15 12.71
N LEU A 145 -0.92 -11.16 13.56
CA LEU A 145 -0.08 -10.02 13.19
C LEU A 145 1.33 -10.46 12.78
N ALA A 146 1.97 -11.31 13.59
CA ALA A 146 3.29 -11.86 13.26
C ALA A 146 3.26 -12.76 12.03
N ALA A 147 2.23 -13.61 11.92
CA ALA A 147 2.06 -14.51 10.77
C ALA A 147 1.90 -13.74 9.46
N ILE A 148 1.10 -12.66 9.44
CA ILE A 148 0.92 -11.80 8.26
C ILE A 148 2.25 -11.18 7.82
N ILE A 149 3.02 -10.61 8.75
CA ILE A 149 4.30 -9.97 8.43
C ILE A 149 5.29 -10.99 7.87
N VAL A 150 5.44 -12.14 8.54
CA VAL A 150 6.36 -13.20 8.11
C VAL A 150 5.92 -13.79 6.77
N TYR A 151 4.63 -14.03 6.58
CA TYR A 151 4.06 -14.54 5.34
C TYR A 151 4.39 -13.62 4.15
N LEU A 152 4.15 -12.31 4.27
CA LEU A 152 4.41 -11.37 3.19
C LEU A 152 5.91 -11.27 2.86
N ILE A 153 6.76 -11.23 3.88
CA ILE A 153 8.23 -11.23 3.67
C ILE A 153 8.66 -12.49 2.90
N LEU A 154 8.23 -13.66 3.33
CA LEU A 154 8.59 -14.92 2.69
C LEU A 154 8.02 -15.02 1.27
N PHE A 155 6.76 -14.62 1.07
CA PHE A 155 6.13 -14.61 -0.25
C PHE A 155 6.95 -13.77 -1.24
N TYR A 156 7.25 -12.51 -0.92
CA TYR A 156 8.00 -11.64 -1.82
C TYR A 156 9.47 -12.01 -1.95
N ILE A 157 10.11 -12.59 -0.92
CA ILE A 157 11.45 -13.18 -1.09
C ILE A 157 11.41 -14.28 -2.15
N ILE A 158 10.42 -15.19 -2.07
CA ILE A 158 10.30 -16.30 -3.02
C ILE A 158 10.02 -15.77 -4.42
N VAL A 159 8.99 -14.95 -4.61
CA VAL A 159 8.57 -14.55 -5.96
C VAL A 159 9.52 -13.58 -6.64
N ILE A 160 10.26 -12.74 -5.90
CA ILE A 160 11.18 -11.75 -6.49
C ILE A 160 12.59 -12.32 -6.69
N PHE A 161 13.11 -13.11 -5.75
CA PHE A 161 14.51 -13.61 -5.85
C PHE A 161 14.63 -14.93 -6.62
N PHE A 162 13.62 -15.79 -6.62
CA PHE A 162 13.72 -17.11 -7.25
C PHE A 162 13.13 -17.18 -8.66
N ILE A 163 12.29 -16.22 -9.06
CA ILE A 163 11.76 -16.15 -10.44
C ILE A 163 12.70 -15.27 -11.26
N PRO A 164 13.45 -15.85 -12.23
CA PRO A 164 14.49 -15.11 -12.93
C PRO A 164 13.93 -14.02 -13.83
N CYS A 165 14.62 -12.88 -13.83
CA CYS A 165 14.36 -11.75 -14.72
C CYS A 165 15.32 -11.76 -15.91
N ASN A 166 14.77 -11.74 -17.13
CA ASN A 166 15.57 -11.71 -18.35
C ASN A 166 16.14 -10.31 -18.62
N GLN A 167 15.36 -9.25 -18.38
CA GLN A 167 15.74 -7.86 -18.64
C GLN A 167 15.15 -6.92 -17.58
N PHE A 168 15.89 -5.87 -17.24
CA PHE A 168 15.45 -4.78 -16.37
C PHE A 168 15.53 -3.49 -17.16
N ASP A 169 14.51 -2.64 -17.05
CA ASP A 169 14.52 -1.31 -17.66
C ASP A 169 14.93 -0.27 -16.62
N PHE A 170 16.19 0.15 -16.66
CA PHE A 170 16.72 1.13 -15.70
C PHE A 170 16.18 2.56 -15.88
N ASN A 171 15.39 2.82 -16.92
CA ASN A 171 14.73 4.10 -17.15
C ASN A 171 13.26 4.08 -16.68
N ALA A 172 12.74 2.91 -16.33
CA ALA A 172 11.40 2.76 -15.75
C ALA A 172 11.45 2.76 -14.22
N ILE A 173 10.40 3.25 -13.58
CA ILE A 173 10.24 3.16 -12.12
C ILE A 173 10.25 1.69 -11.68
N LEU A 174 10.87 1.39 -10.53
CA LEU A 174 11.05 0.02 -10.03
C LEU A 174 11.76 -0.93 -11.01
N CYS A 175 12.53 -0.39 -11.96
CA CYS A 175 13.14 -1.13 -13.05
C CYS A 175 12.15 -1.84 -13.99
N GLY A 176 10.91 -1.36 -14.06
CA GLY A 176 9.81 -1.98 -14.78
C GLY A 176 8.97 -2.91 -13.90
N LEU A 177 8.12 -3.71 -14.54
CA LEU A 177 7.28 -4.70 -13.85
C LEU A 177 8.13 -5.84 -13.27
N PRO A 178 7.80 -6.38 -12.08
CA PRO A 178 8.50 -7.51 -11.52
C PRO A 178 8.23 -8.75 -12.38
N CYS A 179 9.21 -9.64 -12.49
CA CYS A 179 9.15 -10.73 -13.46
C CYS A 179 8.06 -11.75 -13.16
N TYR A 180 7.70 -11.92 -11.88
CA TYR A 180 6.56 -12.75 -11.50
C TYR A 180 5.22 -12.19 -12.01
N ALA A 181 5.13 -10.90 -12.35
CA ALA A 181 3.90 -10.32 -12.91
C ALA A 181 3.57 -10.89 -14.30
N SER A 182 4.57 -11.41 -15.02
CA SER A 182 4.35 -12.14 -16.28
C SER A 182 3.70 -13.51 -16.07
N GLN A 183 3.80 -14.07 -14.87
CA GLN A 183 3.17 -15.34 -14.51
C GLN A 183 1.74 -15.07 -14.04
N LEU A 184 0.77 -15.34 -14.90
CA LEU A 184 -0.65 -15.00 -14.68
C LEU A 184 -1.16 -15.46 -13.31
N ILE A 185 -0.86 -16.69 -12.89
CA ILE A 185 -1.36 -17.25 -11.62
C ILE A 185 -0.80 -16.48 -10.42
N ILE A 186 0.51 -16.21 -10.42
CA ILE A 186 1.18 -15.51 -9.31
C ILE A 186 0.74 -14.05 -9.27
N SER A 187 0.67 -13.41 -10.45
CA SER A 187 0.21 -12.02 -10.60
C SER A 187 -1.24 -11.83 -10.14
N LEU A 188 -2.16 -12.72 -10.55
CA LEU A 188 -3.55 -12.70 -10.10
C LEU A 188 -3.66 -12.93 -8.60
N TYR A 189 -2.89 -13.89 -8.07
CA TYR A 189 -2.87 -14.17 -6.64
C TYR A 189 -2.37 -12.96 -5.84
N ASP A 190 -1.24 -12.39 -6.23
CA ASP A 190 -0.64 -11.23 -5.58
C ASP A 190 -1.61 -10.04 -5.57
N ASN A 191 -2.17 -9.72 -6.74
CA ASN A 191 -3.11 -8.62 -6.87
C ASN A 191 -4.40 -8.86 -6.06
N PHE A 192 -4.97 -10.06 -6.15
CA PHE A 192 -6.20 -10.38 -5.44
C PHE A 192 -6.00 -10.44 -3.92
N ALA A 193 -5.00 -11.20 -3.45
CA ALA A 193 -4.80 -11.49 -2.04
C ALA A 193 -4.19 -10.31 -1.26
N HIS A 194 -3.32 -9.51 -1.88
CA HIS A 194 -2.61 -8.44 -1.20
C HIS A 194 -3.16 -7.03 -1.48
N ASN A 195 -4.00 -6.86 -2.52
CA ASN A 195 -4.65 -5.57 -2.82
C ASN A 195 -6.18 -5.64 -2.69
N TRP A 196 -6.86 -6.41 -3.53
CA TRP A 196 -8.33 -6.39 -3.57
C TRP A 196 -8.99 -6.92 -2.30
N LEU A 197 -8.50 -8.04 -1.77
CA LEU A 197 -9.06 -8.65 -0.58
C LEU A 197 -8.91 -7.74 0.66
N PRO A 198 -7.72 -7.18 0.98
CA PRO A 198 -7.57 -6.21 2.06
C PRO A 198 -8.44 -4.97 1.90
N LEU A 199 -8.54 -4.43 0.68
CA LEU A 199 -9.36 -3.26 0.35
C LEU A 199 -10.86 -3.55 0.57
N GLY A 200 -11.35 -4.69 0.07
CA GLY A 200 -12.73 -5.14 0.24
C GLY A 200 -13.09 -5.33 1.71
N ILE A 201 -12.23 -5.99 2.49
CA ILE A 201 -12.41 -6.15 3.94
C ILE A 201 -12.48 -4.78 4.64
N ASN A 202 -11.58 -3.85 4.30
CA ASN A 202 -11.57 -2.51 4.88
C ASN A 202 -12.89 -1.76 4.60
N ILE A 203 -13.41 -1.84 3.38
CA ILE A 203 -14.69 -1.22 3.00
C ILE A 203 -15.84 -1.84 3.80
N LEU A 204 -15.94 -3.18 3.80
CA LEU A 204 -17.03 -3.89 4.48
C LEU A 204 -17.06 -3.61 5.99
N LEU A 205 -15.89 -3.62 6.65
CA LEU A 205 -15.79 -3.35 8.07
C LEU A 205 -16.05 -1.89 8.41
N SER A 206 -15.61 -0.95 7.56
CA SER A 206 -15.89 0.47 7.73
C SER A 206 -17.39 0.75 7.65
N ILE A 207 -18.08 0.19 6.64
CA ILE A 207 -19.54 0.29 6.50
C ILE A 207 -20.23 -0.34 7.72
N SER A 208 -19.82 -1.54 8.11
CA SER A 208 -20.41 -2.26 9.25
C SER A 208 -20.28 -1.48 10.56
N LEU A 209 -19.14 -0.81 10.78
CA LEU A 209 -18.91 0.03 11.95
C LEU A 209 -19.81 1.27 11.94
N VAL A 210 -19.94 1.96 10.80
CA VAL A 210 -20.81 3.14 10.67
C VAL A 210 -22.26 2.79 10.93
N ILE A 211 -22.76 1.72 10.30
CA ILE A 211 -24.13 1.23 10.47
C ILE A 211 -24.41 0.99 11.97
N ARG A 212 -23.54 0.27 12.65
CA ARG A 212 -23.78 -0.09 14.06
C ARG A 212 -23.67 1.11 15.01
N VAL A 213 -22.77 2.04 14.75
CA VAL A 213 -22.69 3.32 15.50
C VAL A 213 -23.99 4.09 15.37
N PHE A 214 -24.56 4.14 14.16
CA PHE A 214 -25.85 4.80 13.92
C PHE A 214 -27.01 4.09 14.63
N TYR A 215 -27.11 2.77 14.53
CA TYR A 215 -28.16 2.00 15.23
C TYR A 215 -28.06 2.12 16.75
N ARG A 216 -26.86 1.99 17.31
CA ARG A 216 -26.65 2.07 18.77
C ARG A 216 -26.91 3.49 19.30
N ASN A 217 -26.63 4.51 18.50
CA ASN A 217 -26.97 5.89 18.83
C ASN A 217 -28.49 6.11 18.92
N ARG A 218 -29.26 5.50 18.01
CA ARG A 218 -30.72 5.61 17.99
C ARG A 218 -31.39 4.88 19.16
N ALA A 219 -30.79 3.81 19.67
CA ALA A 219 -31.36 3.02 20.76
C ALA A 219 -31.20 3.66 22.16
N GLY A 220 -30.47 4.77 22.32
CA GLY A 220 -30.33 5.46 23.62
C GLY A 220 -29.54 4.69 24.70
N LEU A 221 -28.96 3.53 24.36
CA LEU A 221 -28.37 2.56 25.31
C LEU A 221 -26.95 2.90 25.80
N GLN A 222 -26.38 4.08 25.51
CA GLN A 222 -25.00 4.42 25.89
C GLN A 222 -24.88 5.72 26.67
N GLN A 223 -24.10 5.67 27.76
CA GLN A 223 -23.62 6.84 28.48
C GLN A 223 -22.85 7.79 27.54
N HIS A 224 -23.17 9.09 27.61
CA HIS A 224 -22.61 10.14 26.73
C HIS A 224 -21.07 10.14 26.66
N ALA A 225 -20.38 9.80 27.73
CA ALA A 225 -18.92 9.76 27.78
C ALA A 225 -18.32 8.62 26.92
N GLN A 226 -18.89 7.42 27.01
CA GLN A 226 -18.44 6.29 26.17
C GLN A 226 -18.78 6.52 24.70
N ARG A 227 -19.93 7.15 24.41
CA ARG A 227 -20.33 7.54 23.05
C ARG A 227 -19.28 8.44 22.37
N LYS A 228 -18.83 9.51 23.04
CA LYS A 228 -17.81 10.42 22.48
C LYS A 228 -16.50 9.69 22.17
N LYS A 229 -16.08 8.75 23.03
CA LYS A 229 -14.88 7.93 22.82
C LYS A 229 -15.01 7.03 21.58
N HIS A 230 -16.13 6.33 21.44
CA HIS A 230 -16.36 5.45 20.29
C HIS A 230 -16.47 6.24 18.97
N LEU A 231 -17.15 7.39 18.98
CA LEU A 231 -17.26 8.24 17.78
C LEU A 231 -15.90 8.74 17.29
N ARG A 232 -15.02 9.18 18.19
CA ARG A 232 -13.66 9.62 17.82
C ARG A 232 -12.85 8.48 17.18
N MET A 233 -12.93 7.27 17.75
CA MET A 233 -12.23 6.10 17.23
C MET A 233 -12.75 5.69 15.84
N VAL A 234 -14.08 5.75 15.64
CA VAL A 234 -14.71 5.43 14.36
C VAL A 234 -14.38 6.48 13.31
N LEU A 235 -14.42 7.77 13.67
CA LEU A 235 -14.06 8.85 12.76
C LEU A 235 -12.59 8.73 12.31
N GLN A 236 -11.68 8.46 13.25
CA GLN A 236 -10.27 8.22 12.90
C GLN A 236 -10.12 7.06 11.91
N LEU A 237 -10.84 5.95 12.13
CA LEU A 237 -10.77 4.81 11.22
C LEU A 237 -11.37 5.14 9.84
N LEU A 238 -12.48 5.87 9.82
CA LEU A 238 -13.14 6.26 8.58
C LEU A 238 -12.26 7.17 7.73
N VAL A 239 -11.58 8.15 8.35
CA VAL A 239 -10.63 9.03 7.69
C VAL A 239 -9.44 8.23 7.12
N ILE A 240 -8.86 7.33 7.91
CA ILE A 240 -7.75 6.48 7.44
C ILE A 240 -8.22 5.59 6.28
N SER A 241 -9.40 4.99 6.39
CA SER A 241 -9.94 4.09 5.37
C SER A 241 -10.30 4.84 4.10
N SER A 242 -10.90 6.04 4.19
CA SER A 242 -11.20 6.86 3.03
C SER A 242 -9.94 7.32 2.31
N LEU A 243 -8.90 7.69 3.06
CA LEU A 243 -7.61 8.08 2.49
C LEU A 243 -6.96 6.89 1.77
N HIS A 244 -6.99 5.72 2.40
CA HIS A 244 -6.46 4.49 1.82
C HIS A 244 -7.22 4.06 0.57
N ILE A 245 -8.57 4.13 0.56
CA ILE A 245 -9.37 3.81 -0.63
C ILE A 245 -9.05 4.81 -1.75
N ALA A 246 -8.97 6.10 -1.43
CA ALA A 246 -8.65 7.14 -2.42
C ALA A 246 -7.28 6.93 -3.06
N SER A 247 -6.28 6.45 -2.31
CA SER A 247 -4.94 6.19 -2.85
C SER A 247 -4.80 4.82 -3.52
N ALA A 248 -5.40 3.76 -2.98
CA ALA A 248 -5.21 2.40 -3.46
C ALA A 248 -6.12 2.04 -4.64
N LEU A 249 -7.31 2.63 -4.73
CA LEU A 249 -8.31 2.27 -5.75
C LEU A 249 -7.87 2.63 -7.18
N PRO A 250 -7.31 3.82 -7.48
CA PRO A 250 -6.83 4.13 -8.82
C PRO A 250 -5.73 3.16 -9.28
N TYR A 251 -4.76 2.89 -8.41
CA TYR A 251 -3.69 1.93 -8.68
C TYR A 251 -4.24 0.52 -8.93
N SER A 252 -5.09 0.02 -8.04
CA SER A 252 -5.66 -1.33 -8.14
C SER A 252 -6.49 -1.51 -9.43
N LEU A 253 -7.22 -0.47 -9.84
CA LEU A 253 -7.98 -0.49 -11.10
C LEU A 253 -7.07 -0.58 -12.32
N VAL A 254 -6.00 0.21 -12.38
CA VAL A 254 -5.05 0.18 -13.50
C VAL A 254 -4.43 -1.22 -13.64
N VAL A 255 -3.91 -1.78 -12.54
CA VAL A 255 -3.30 -3.11 -12.58
C VAL A 255 -4.33 -4.20 -12.91
N PHE A 256 -5.56 -4.10 -12.39
CA PHE A 256 -6.62 -5.04 -12.72
C PHE A 256 -6.95 -5.02 -14.22
N ILE A 257 -7.08 -3.85 -14.83
CA ILE A 257 -7.35 -3.72 -16.26
C ILE A 257 -6.18 -4.31 -17.07
N GLN A 258 -4.93 -4.01 -16.69
CA GLN A 258 -3.76 -4.56 -17.38
C GLN A 258 -3.72 -6.09 -17.35
N VAL A 259 -4.00 -6.69 -16.19
CA VAL A 259 -3.91 -8.15 -16.00
C VAL A 259 -5.13 -8.88 -16.59
N VAL A 260 -6.35 -8.38 -16.36
CA VAL A 260 -7.58 -9.11 -16.71
C VAL A 260 -8.06 -8.79 -18.12
N ALA A 261 -7.98 -7.53 -18.55
CA ALA A 261 -8.37 -7.16 -19.92
C ALA A 261 -7.29 -7.53 -20.94
N GLY A 262 -6.09 -7.95 -20.49
CA GLY A 262 -4.97 -8.25 -21.36
C GLY A 262 -4.48 -7.02 -22.14
N LEU A 263 -4.65 -5.82 -21.55
CA LEU A 263 -4.26 -4.54 -22.13
C LEU A 263 -3.01 -4.01 -21.40
N PRO A 264 -1.81 -4.57 -21.66
CA PRO A 264 -0.58 -4.17 -20.95
C PRO A 264 -0.29 -2.67 -21.12
N GLU A 265 -0.70 -2.09 -22.25
CA GLU A 265 -0.50 -0.69 -22.62
C GLU A 265 -1.49 0.30 -21.98
N PHE A 266 -2.48 -0.17 -21.21
CA PHE A 266 -3.51 0.70 -20.66
C PHE A 266 -2.93 1.84 -19.80
N ALA A 267 -1.90 1.56 -19.00
CA ALA A 267 -1.23 2.60 -18.21
C ALA A 267 -0.57 3.68 -19.10
N ALA A 268 0.03 3.28 -20.22
CA ALA A 268 0.62 4.21 -21.19
C ALA A 268 -0.46 5.09 -21.83
N TYR A 269 -1.59 4.49 -22.18
CA TYR A 269 -2.72 5.21 -22.77
C TYR A 269 -3.29 6.27 -21.83
N VAL A 270 -3.53 5.93 -20.55
CA VAL A 270 -4.04 6.88 -19.55
C VAL A 270 -3.08 8.06 -19.39
N GLN A 271 -1.78 7.79 -19.32
CA GLN A 271 -0.78 8.84 -19.16
C GLN A 271 -0.69 9.77 -20.38
N ASN A 272 -0.74 9.22 -21.59
CA ASN A 272 -0.74 10.02 -22.83
C ASN A 272 -2.00 10.89 -22.96
N SER A 273 -3.16 10.36 -22.57
CA SER A 273 -4.42 11.12 -22.63
C SER A 273 -4.46 12.33 -21.69
N SER A 274 -3.79 12.28 -20.53
CA SER A 274 -3.66 13.44 -19.64
C SER A 274 -2.80 14.55 -20.25
N ASN A 275 -1.77 14.21 -21.04
CA ASN A 275 -0.90 15.19 -21.68
C ASN A 275 -1.60 15.96 -22.81
N THR A 276 -2.48 15.31 -23.58
CA THR A 276 -3.22 15.96 -24.67
C THR A 276 -4.11 17.09 -24.15
N ILE A 277 -4.73 16.91 -22.98
CA ILE A 277 -5.60 17.91 -22.35
C ILE A 277 -4.79 19.15 -21.91
N GLU A 278 -3.53 19.01 -21.51
CA GLU A 278 -2.67 20.14 -21.13
C GLU A 278 -2.18 20.96 -22.33
N VAL A 279 -2.00 20.33 -23.50
CA VAL A 279 -1.58 21.04 -24.72
C VAL A 279 -2.72 21.91 -25.25
N GLU A 280 -3.95 21.39 -25.24
CA GLU A 280 -5.14 22.11 -25.71
C GLU A 280 -5.55 23.27 -24.80
N SER A 281 -5.08 23.31 -23.55
CA SER A 281 -5.31 24.42 -22.61
C SER A 281 -4.34 25.61 -22.80
N LYS A 282 -3.30 25.49 -23.63
CA LYS A 282 -2.28 26.53 -23.84
C LYS A 282 -2.43 27.29 -25.16
N ASP A 283 -3.36 26.88 -26.01
CA ASP A 283 -3.76 27.56 -27.24
C ASP A 283 -5.07 28.33 -27.04
#